data_AF-I3CMD7-F1
#
_entry.id   AF-I3CMD7-F1
#
_cell.length_a   1.000
_cell.length_b   1.000
_cell.length_c   1.000
_cell.angle_alpha   90.00
_cell.angle_beta   90.00
_cell.angle_gamma   90.00
#
_symmetry.space_group_name_H-M   'P 1'
#
loop_
_entity.id
_entity.type
_entity.pdbx_description
1 polymer ?
#
loop_
_entity_poly.entity_id
_entity_poly.type
_entity_poly.pdbx_seq_one_letter_code
_entity_poly.pdbx_strand_id
1 'polypeptide(L)'
;MKTRHILISSLFMALAGSAMAQNAPTSGNAMGAAPAAPMSAASGTASAVPSNDPFVQKRQADADAKAQYKAQKKAAKEEYKADKKAAKAQLKQEKRESTAQRNEALAASPATRTDKTH
;
A
#
# COMPACT_ATOMS: atom_id res chain seq x y z
N MET A 1 40.29 -6.28 -22.14
CA MET A 1 39.05 -6.24 -21.35
C MET A 1 39.37 -5.66 -19.99
N LYS A 2 38.79 -4.52 -19.62
CA LYS A 2 39.06 -3.82 -18.34
C LYS A 2 37.81 -3.91 -17.48
N THR A 3 37.88 -4.75 -16.45
CA THR A 3 36.86 -4.94 -15.42
C THR A 3 36.66 -3.66 -14.64
N ARG A 4 35.45 -3.09 -14.72
CA ARG A 4 35.07 -1.92 -13.95
C ARG A 4 34.63 -2.38 -12.57
N HIS A 5 35.48 -2.09 -11.59
CA HIS A 5 35.15 -2.16 -10.17
C HIS A 5 33.94 -1.27 -9.89
N ILE A 6 32.81 -1.88 -9.51
CA ILE A 6 31.81 -1.22 -8.69
C ILE A 6 31.83 -1.95 -7.36
N LEU A 7 32.56 -1.33 -6.43
CA LEU A 7 32.56 -1.60 -5.00
C LEU A 7 31.12 -1.64 -4.48
N ILE A 8 30.64 -2.82 -4.13
CA ILE A 8 29.44 -3.00 -3.32
C ILE A 8 29.87 -2.78 -1.87
N SER A 9 29.94 -1.51 -1.46
CA SER A 9 30.16 -1.10 -0.07
C SER A 9 28.85 -0.64 0.54
N SER A 10 27.93 -1.58 0.78
CA SER A 10 26.77 -1.35 1.66
C SER A 10 27.10 -1.87 3.05
N LEU A 11 27.71 -1.01 3.87
CA LEU A 11 27.86 -1.21 5.31
C LEU A 11 26.47 -1.10 5.96
N PHE A 12 25.84 -2.24 6.27
CA PHE A 12 24.63 -2.27 7.09
C PHE A 12 25.05 -2.27 8.57
N MET A 13 25.13 -1.08 9.17
CA MET A 13 25.19 -0.91 10.62
C MET A 13 23.79 -0.60 11.13
N ALA A 14 23.12 -1.61 11.69
CA ALA A 14 21.94 -1.42 12.54
C ALA A 14 22.33 -1.74 13.98
N LEU A 15 22.62 -0.67 14.71
CA LEU A 15 22.90 -0.62 16.14
C LEU A 15 21.68 -1.06 16.95
N ALA A 16 21.96 -1.77 18.03
CA ALA A 16 21.05 -2.39 18.98
C ALA A 16 19.97 -1.44 19.54
N GLY A 17 18.75 -1.98 19.65
CA GLY A 17 17.69 -1.50 20.53
C GLY A 17 17.14 -2.67 21.35
N SER A 18 17.66 -2.82 22.56
CA SER A 18 17.18 -3.74 23.59
C SER A 18 15.77 -3.36 24.04
N ALA A 19 14.77 -4.17 23.69
CA ALA A 19 13.45 -4.10 24.30
C ALA A 19 13.38 -5.13 25.45
N MET A 20 13.74 -4.69 26.65
CA MET A 20 13.23 -5.29 27.89
C MET A 20 11.79 -4.79 28.10
N ALA A 21 10.82 -5.69 28.25
CA ALA A 21 9.61 -5.50 29.06
C ALA A 21 8.74 -6.76 29.01
N GLN A 22 9.08 -7.71 29.87
CA GLN A 22 8.21 -8.80 30.27
C GLN A 22 7.08 -8.20 31.13
N ASN A 23 5.91 -7.97 30.54
CA ASN A 23 4.72 -7.54 31.28
C ASN A 23 3.63 -8.61 31.13
N ALA A 24 3.59 -9.54 32.09
CA ALA A 24 2.48 -10.46 32.28
C ALA A 24 1.55 -9.87 33.36
N PRO A 25 0.27 -9.59 33.04
CA PRO A 25 -0.76 -9.51 34.04
C PRO A 25 -1.54 -10.82 34.09
N THR A 26 -1.56 -11.39 35.28
CA THR A 26 -2.32 -12.56 35.73
C THR A 26 -3.82 -12.40 35.42
N SER A 27 -4.35 -13.18 34.48
CA SER A 27 -5.79 -13.37 34.31
C SER A 27 -6.29 -14.40 35.32
N GLY A 28 -7.05 -13.94 36.31
CA GLY A 28 -7.73 -14.80 37.28
C GLY A 28 -9.04 -14.17 37.74
N ASN A 29 -10.13 -14.87 37.45
CA ASN A 29 -11.51 -14.71 37.93
C ASN A 29 -12.41 -13.61 37.35
N ALA A 30 -13.18 -14.04 36.34
CA ALA A 30 -14.54 -13.62 36.08
C ALA A 30 -15.51 -14.17 37.14
N MET A 31 -16.38 -13.32 37.70
CA MET A 31 -17.68 -13.67 38.28
C MET A 31 -18.43 -12.37 38.61
N GLY A 32 -19.66 -12.19 38.12
CA GLY A 32 -20.55 -11.16 38.67
C GLY A 32 -21.56 -10.58 37.69
N ALA A 33 -22.80 -11.03 37.80
CA ALA A 33 -23.95 -10.73 36.96
C ALA A 33 -24.44 -9.26 37.00
N ALA A 34 -25.19 -8.89 35.95
CA ALA A 34 -25.89 -7.62 35.75
C ALA A 34 -27.00 -7.34 36.79
N PRO A 35 -27.48 -6.08 36.86
CA PRO A 35 -28.84 -5.82 36.38
C PRO A 35 -29.05 -4.48 35.61
N ALA A 36 -30.14 -4.43 34.82
CA ALA A 36 -30.71 -3.29 34.06
C ALA A 36 -31.19 -2.13 34.97
N ALA A 37 -31.47 -0.86 34.59
CA ALA A 37 -32.02 -0.16 33.41
C ALA A 37 -31.77 1.39 33.60
N PRO A 38 -32.51 2.39 33.04
CA PRO A 38 -32.95 2.72 31.67
C PRO A 38 -32.44 4.11 31.15
N MET A 39 -32.53 4.32 29.83
CA MET A 39 -32.73 5.56 29.04
C MET A 39 -32.14 6.94 29.49
N SER A 40 -31.27 7.50 28.65
CA SER A 40 -31.38 8.91 28.19
C SER A 40 -30.52 9.15 26.95
N ALA A 41 -31.18 9.34 25.81
CA ALA A 41 -30.56 9.88 24.61
C ALA A 41 -30.45 11.41 24.76
N ALA A 42 -29.25 11.91 25.04
CA ALA A 42 -28.94 13.32 24.88
C ALA A 42 -27.95 13.46 23.72
N SER A 43 -28.49 13.89 22.58
CA SER A 43 -27.72 14.40 21.45
C SER A 43 -26.94 15.62 21.91
N GLY A 44 -25.64 15.46 22.09
CA GLY A 44 -24.71 16.55 22.36
C GLY A 44 -23.63 16.51 21.29
N THR A 45 -23.54 17.58 20.51
CA THR A 45 -22.33 17.92 19.74
C THR A 45 -21.13 17.84 20.68
N ALA A 46 -20.38 16.74 20.58
CA ALA A 46 -19.30 16.43 21.50
C ALA A 46 -18.17 17.42 21.30
N SER A 47 -18.09 18.34 22.24
CA SER A 47 -16.94 19.17 22.56
C SER A 47 -15.67 18.30 22.60
N ALA A 48 -14.57 18.83 22.08
CA ALA A 48 -13.26 18.20 21.97
C ALA A 48 -12.55 18.00 23.34
N VAL A 49 -13.30 17.53 24.34
CA VAL A 49 -12.77 17.08 25.62
C VAL A 49 -12.80 15.55 25.57
N PRO A 50 -11.64 14.87 25.61
CA PRO A 50 -11.62 13.42 25.62
C PRO A 50 -12.40 12.94 26.85
N SER A 51 -13.48 12.19 26.61
CA SER A 51 -14.23 11.58 27.70
C SER A 51 -13.31 10.61 28.45
N ASN A 52 -13.34 10.65 29.79
CA ASN A 52 -12.60 9.69 30.62
C ASN A 52 -13.25 8.28 30.65
N ASP A 53 -14.43 8.12 30.03
CA ASP A 53 -15.07 6.81 29.87
C ASP A 53 -14.29 5.94 28.86
N PRO A 54 -13.81 4.75 29.27
CA PRO A 54 -13.05 3.86 28.39
C PRO A 54 -13.82 3.43 27.13
N PHE A 55 -15.14 3.28 27.19
CA PHE A 55 -15.94 2.90 26.02
C PHE A 55 -16.08 4.04 25.00
N VAL A 56 -16.13 5.29 25.48
CA VAL A 56 -16.16 6.47 24.60
C VAL A 56 -14.80 6.69 23.95
N GLN A 57 -13.70 6.52 24.69
CA GLN A 57 -12.34 6.56 24.14
C GLN A 57 -12.14 5.50 23.05
N LYS A 58 -12.55 4.26 23.32
CA LYS A 58 -12.47 3.17 22.34
C LYS A 58 -13.31 3.49 21.09
N ARG A 59 -14.51 4.03 21.24
CA ARG A 59 -15.37 4.39 20.10
C ARG A 59 -14.72 5.47 19.23
N GLN A 60 -14.12 6.49 19.85
CA GLN A 60 -13.43 7.54 19.14
C GLN A 60 -12.19 7.00 18.41
N ALA A 61 -11.35 6.21 19.10
CA ALA A 61 -10.18 5.58 18.51
C ALA A 61 -10.56 4.64 17.34
N ASP A 62 -11.63 3.85 17.48
CA ASP A 62 -12.15 2.98 16.41
C ASP A 62 -12.66 3.79 15.22
N ALA A 63 -13.30 4.95 15.47
CA ALA A 63 -13.79 5.83 14.42
C ALA A 63 -12.62 6.46 13.64
N ASP A 64 -11.62 6.97 14.35
CA ASP A 64 -10.43 7.58 13.77
C ASP A 64 -9.61 6.55 12.98
N ALA A 65 -9.39 5.36 13.53
CA ALA A 65 -8.70 4.26 12.84
C ALA A 65 -9.45 3.84 11.56
N LYS A 66 -10.79 3.73 11.61
CA LYS A 66 -11.59 3.42 10.42
C LYS A 66 -11.53 4.55 9.38
N ALA A 67 -11.52 5.81 9.79
CA ALA A 67 -11.38 6.94 8.89
C ALA A 67 -10.00 6.93 8.20
N GLN A 68 -8.93 6.74 8.97
CA GLN A 68 -7.57 6.62 8.45
C GLN A 68 -7.43 5.44 7.48
N TYR A 69 -7.93 4.25 7.84
CA TYR A 69 -7.91 3.08 6.97
C TYR A 69 -8.64 3.34 5.65
N LYS A 70 -9.82 3.96 5.69
CA LYS A 70 -10.58 4.32 4.49
C LYS A 70 -9.84 5.34 3.63
N ALA A 71 -9.19 6.33 4.23
CA ALA A 71 -8.40 7.33 3.53
C ALA A 71 -7.19 6.69 2.82
N GLN A 72 -6.41 5.89 3.55
CA GLN A 72 -5.26 5.16 3.00
C GLN A 72 -5.67 4.20 1.88
N LYS A 73 -6.75 3.45 2.07
CA LYS A 73 -7.29 2.54 1.04
C LYS A 73 -7.71 3.30 -0.23
N LYS A 74 -8.31 4.48 -0.08
CA LYS A 74 -8.67 5.33 -1.23
C LYS A 74 -7.43 5.86 -1.93
N ALA A 75 -6.46 6.41 -1.18
CA ALA A 75 -5.21 6.91 -1.73
C ALA A 75 -4.46 5.83 -2.51
N ALA A 76 -4.23 4.67 -1.90
CA ALA A 76 -3.57 3.53 -2.55
C ALA A 76 -4.31 3.04 -3.81
N LYS A 77 -5.65 3.10 -3.81
CA LYS A 77 -6.45 2.72 -4.99
C LYS A 77 -6.27 3.72 -6.14
N GLU A 78 -6.18 5.02 -5.85
CA GLU A 78 -5.95 6.04 -6.87
C GLU A 78 -4.52 5.98 -7.40
N GLU A 79 -3.52 5.78 -6.54
CA GLU A 79 -2.12 5.53 -6.93
C GLU A 79 -2.01 4.30 -7.86
N TYR A 80 -2.59 3.16 -7.45
CA TYR A 80 -2.60 1.96 -8.28
C TYR A 80 -3.23 2.20 -9.67
N LYS A 81 -4.33 2.97 -9.75
CA LYS A 81 -4.96 3.30 -11.03
C LYS A 81 -4.06 4.20 -11.88
N ALA A 82 -3.40 5.18 -11.27
CA ALA A 82 -2.47 6.08 -11.95
C ALA A 82 -1.29 5.28 -12.52
N ASP A 83 -0.68 4.42 -11.71
CA ASP A 83 0.45 3.57 -12.10
C ASP A 83 0.05 2.61 -13.23
N LYS A 84 -1.12 1.97 -13.11
CA LYS A 84 -1.66 1.11 -14.16
C LYS A 84 -1.87 1.86 -15.48
N LYS A 85 -2.31 3.11 -15.43
CA LYS A 85 -2.49 3.95 -16.61
C LYS A 85 -1.15 4.35 -17.21
N ALA A 86 -0.18 4.75 -16.38
CA ALA A 86 1.17 5.08 -16.79
C ALA A 86 1.87 3.89 -17.47
N ALA A 87 1.84 2.71 -16.84
CA ALA A 87 2.41 1.49 -17.40
C ALA A 87 1.76 1.10 -18.73
N LYS A 88 0.44 1.22 -18.87
CA LYS A 88 -0.25 0.98 -20.15
C LYS A 88 0.16 1.98 -21.23
N ALA A 89 0.39 3.25 -20.86
CA ALA A 89 0.83 4.27 -21.80
C ALA A 89 2.24 3.96 -22.31
N GLN A 90 3.17 3.62 -21.40
CA GLN A 90 4.54 3.20 -21.72
C GLN A 90 4.53 1.99 -22.67
N LEU A 91 3.80 0.93 -22.31
CA LEU A 91 3.68 -0.27 -23.16
C LEU A 91 3.14 0.07 -24.57
N LYS A 92 2.16 0.98 -24.67
CA LYS A 92 1.62 1.40 -25.97
C LYS A 92 2.65 2.19 -26.79
N GLN A 93 3.47 3.02 -26.13
CA GLN A 93 4.54 3.75 -26.76
C GLN A 93 5.64 2.80 -27.27
N GLU A 94 6.13 1.89 -26.42
CA GLU A 94 7.10 0.87 -26.79
C GLU A 94 6.63 0.02 -27.98
N LYS A 95 5.35 -0.39 -27.99
CA LYS A 95 4.79 -1.13 -29.13
C LYS A 95 4.78 -0.32 -30.42
N ARG A 96 4.50 0.98 -30.35
CA ARG A 96 4.53 1.86 -31.53
C ARG A 96 5.95 2.02 -32.05
N GLU A 97 6.90 2.29 -31.16
CA GLU A 97 8.32 2.42 -31.50
C GLU A 97 8.88 1.11 -32.07
N SER A 98 8.58 -0.03 -31.45
CA SER A 98 8.96 -1.36 -31.95
C SER A 98 8.33 -1.66 -33.32
N THR A 99 7.06 -1.29 -33.53
CA THR A 99 6.41 -1.49 -34.82
C THR A 99 7.02 -0.59 -35.90
N ALA A 100 7.35 0.67 -35.56
CA ALA A 100 8.04 1.58 -36.47
C ALA A 100 9.41 1.03 -36.87
N GLN A 101 10.23 0.62 -35.90
CA GLN A 101 11.53 -0.01 -36.15
C GLN A 101 11.42 -1.27 -37.01
N ARG A 102 10.44 -2.14 -36.73
CA ARG A 102 10.18 -3.34 -37.55
C ARG A 102 9.80 -2.96 -38.98
N ASN A 103 8.94 -1.97 -39.15
CA ASN A 103 8.49 -1.53 -40.47
C ASN A 103 9.64 -0.86 -41.25
N GLU A 104 10.48 -0.07 -40.59
CA GLU A 104 11.70 0.49 -41.18
C GLU A 104 12.68 -0.61 -41.59
N ALA A 105 12.90 -1.62 -40.74
CA ALA A 105 13.73 -2.77 -41.08
C ALA A 105 13.16 -3.56 -42.27
N LEU A 106 11.84 -3.73 -42.35
CA LEU A 106 11.18 -4.39 -43.49
C LEU A 106 11.23 -3.55 -44.77
N ALA A 107 11.21 -2.22 -44.68
CA ALA A 107 11.34 -1.32 -45.83
C ALA A 107 12.79 -1.21 -46.33
N ALA A 108 13.77 -1.30 -45.41
CA ALA A 108 15.19 -1.29 -45.72
C ALA A 108 15.72 -2.67 -46.16
N SER A 109 15.02 -3.75 -45.84
CA SER A 109 15.36 -5.09 -46.30
C SER A 109 14.80 -5.30 -47.71
N PRO A 110 15.64 -5.47 -48.74
CA PRO A 110 15.15 -5.73 -50.09
C PRO A 110 14.34 -7.03 -50.09
N ALA A 111 13.11 -6.97 -50.59
CA ALA A 111 12.24 -8.12 -50.72
C ALA A 111 12.93 -9.19 -51.57
N THR A 112 13.54 -10.19 -50.94
CA THR A 112 13.84 -11.45 -51.60
C THR A 112 12.49 -12.11 -51.86
N ARG A 113 11.92 -11.84 -53.04
CA ARG A 113 10.86 -12.69 -53.62
C ARG A 113 11.40 -14.10 -53.57
N THR A 114 10.92 -14.90 -52.63
CA THR A 114 11.06 -16.34 -52.69
C THR A 114 10.12 -16.81 -53.80
N ASP A 115 10.68 -16.87 -55.00
CA ASP A 115 10.03 -17.48 -56.15
C ASP A 115 9.71 -18.94 -55.80
N LYS A 116 8.41 -19.25 -55.74
CA LYS A 116 7.93 -20.63 -55.58
C LYS A 116 7.93 -21.25 -56.97
N THR A 117 9.06 -21.86 -57.33
CA THR A 117 9.10 -22.85 -58.42
C THR A 117 8.91 -24.24 -57.82
N HIS A 118 7.69 -24.77 -57.96
CA HIS A 118 7.39 -26.21 -57.87
C HIS A 118 6.89 -26.67 -59.23
#